data_AF-H0GQU8-F1
#
_entry.id   AF-H0GQU8-F1
#
_cell.length_a   1.000
_cell.length_b   1.000
_cell.length_c   1.000
_cell.angle_alpha   90.00
_cell.angle_beta   90.00
_cell.angle_gamma   90.00
#
_symmetry.space_group_name_H-M   'P 1'
#
loop_
_entity.id
_entity.type
_entity.pdbx_description
1 polymer ?
#
loop_
_entity_poly.entity_id
_entity_poly.type
_entity_poly.pdbx_seq_one_letter_code
_entity_poly.pdbx_strand_id
1 'polypeptide(L)'
;MAILRKRPLVKTETGSESEFFAEKRTKIKQEEVVPQPVDIDWVKSLPNEKYFEWIVVRNGNVPDRWSKPLDSSILLTPASTKVPYKFQETYARMRVLRSKILAPVDIVGGSSIPVTIASKCGLSKELISPRDYRLQVLLGVMLSSQTKDEVTAMAMYNIMRYCMDELHVEQGMTLEAVLQISESKLDELIHSVGFHTRKAKYLLSTCQILQDRHLGDVPATINELLALPGVGPKMAYLTLQKAWGKIEGICVDVHVDRLTKIWKWVDPQKCKNPDQTRIQLQNWLPRGLWTEINGLLVGFGQIITKSRNVSDLSKFLPPSDPRNSLDWDLQSQLYKEIQQNIMSYPKWVKYLEGNPELDVGVASDDEHEGETDTETLVKLEDDIPIKVED
;
A
#
# COMPACT_ATOMS: atom_id res chain seq x y z
N MET A 1 20.92 6.26 -62.15
CA MET A 1 20.14 6.73 -60.98
C MET A 1 19.85 5.49 -60.15
N ALA A 2 20.37 5.23 -58.95
CA ALA A 2 20.81 6.11 -57.87
C ALA A 2 22.15 5.64 -57.26
N ILE A 3 22.81 6.59 -56.60
CA ILE A 3 24.18 6.57 -56.09
C ILE A 3 24.16 6.17 -54.60
N LEU A 4 24.85 5.08 -54.24
CA LEU A 4 25.18 4.76 -52.84
C LEU A 4 26.45 5.52 -52.44
N ARG A 5 26.31 6.58 -51.64
CA ARG A 5 27.45 7.32 -51.09
C ARG A 5 28.02 6.59 -49.87
N LYS A 6 29.20 5.99 -50.01
CA LYS A 6 30.12 5.66 -48.91
C LYS A 6 30.58 6.97 -48.24
N ARG A 7 30.61 7.03 -46.91
CA ARG A 7 31.34 8.07 -46.15
C ARG A 7 32.52 7.44 -45.38
N PRO A 8 33.60 8.22 -45.17
CA PRO A 8 34.97 7.71 -45.10
C PRO A 8 35.44 7.40 -43.67
N LEU A 9 36.41 6.49 -43.58
CA LEU A 9 37.25 6.27 -42.40
C LEU A 9 38.15 7.48 -42.17
N VAL A 10 38.05 8.11 -41.01
CA VAL A 10 39.06 9.06 -40.52
C VAL A 10 39.89 8.35 -39.46
N LYS A 11 41.18 8.17 -39.75
CA LYS A 11 42.22 7.88 -38.75
C LYS A 11 42.69 9.21 -38.17
N THR A 12 42.80 9.31 -36.86
CA THR A 12 43.67 10.31 -36.22
C THR A 12 44.59 9.58 -35.24
N GLU A 13 45.87 9.90 -35.37
CA GLU A 13 47.00 9.27 -34.69
C GLU A 13 47.12 9.67 -33.22
N THR A 14 47.87 8.82 -32.54
CA THR A 14 48.32 8.75 -31.15
C THR A 14 48.84 10.04 -30.50
N GLY A 15 48.62 10.15 -29.18
CA GLY A 15 49.68 10.56 -28.25
C GLY A 15 49.49 11.89 -27.53
N SER A 16 48.86 11.87 -26.36
CA SER A 16 49.38 12.56 -25.17
C SER A 16 48.81 11.89 -23.93
N GLU A 17 49.70 11.24 -23.18
CA GLU A 17 49.40 10.71 -21.85
C GLU A 17 49.15 11.89 -20.92
N SER A 18 47.96 11.94 -20.33
CA SER A 18 47.71 12.71 -19.11
C SER A 18 47.91 11.76 -17.94
N GLU A 19 49.15 11.67 -17.48
CA GLU A 19 49.43 11.39 -16.07
C GLU A 19 48.74 12.47 -15.21
N PHE A 20 48.24 12.10 -14.03
CA PHE A 20 47.48 12.94 -13.09
C PHE A 20 45.95 12.95 -13.19
N PHE A 21 45.29 11.78 -13.24
CA PHE A 21 44.09 11.56 -12.41
C PHE A 21 43.96 10.07 -12.11
N ALA A 22 44.73 9.59 -11.13
CA ALA A 22 44.36 8.37 -10.44
C ALA A 22 43.05 8.65 -9.70
N GLU A 23 41.91 8.27 -10.29
CA GLU A 23 40.67 8.15 -9.56
C GLU A 23 40.92 7.18 -8.40
N LYS A 24 41.16 7.74 -7.21
CA LYS A 24 40.96 7.01 -5.97
C LYS A 24 39.50 6.57 -6.01
N ARG A 25 39.27 5.31 -6.41
CA ARG A 25 38.05 4.56 -6.07
C ARG A 25 38.04 4.46 -4.55
N THR A 26 37.60 5.53 -3.91
CA THR A 26 37.19 5.50 -2.51
C THR A 26 36.11 4.45 -2.47
N LYS A 27 36.40 3.30 -1.85
CA LYS A 27 35.38 2.29 -1.56
C LYS A 27 34.40 2.96 -0.61
N ILE A 28 33.37 3.61 -1.14
CA ILE A 28 32.23 4.05 -0.35
C ILE A 28 31.62 2.76 0.19
N LYS A 29 31.81 2.50 1.49
CA LYS A 29 31.02 1.49 2.19
C LYS A 29 29.59 2.02 2.18
N GLN A 30 28.84 1.59 1.17
CA GLN A 30 27.43 1.88 1.04
C GLN A 30 26.69 0.97 2.02
N GLU A 31 26.25 1.53 3.13
CA GLU A 31 25.51 0.81 4.17
C GLU A 31 24.04 0.69 3.80
N GLU A 32 23.45 -0.46 4.12
CA GLU A 32 22.04 -0.74 3.88
C GLU A 32 21.17 0.18 4.76
N VAL A 33 20.08 0.73 4.18
CA VAL A 33 19.09 1.49 4.94
C VAL A 33 18.30 0.53 5.83
N VAL A 34 18.73 0.38 7.09
CA VAL A 34 18.01 -0.38 8.11
C VAL A 34 16.92 0.50 8.71
N PRO A 35 15.65 0.07 8.71
CA PRO A 35 14.59 0.81 9.39
C PRO A 35 14.95 1.02 10.87
N GLN A 36 14.81 2.25 11.36
CA GLN A 36 15.15 2.56 12.75
C GLN A 36 14.36 1.69 13.72
N PRO A 37 14.95 1.25 14.84
CA PRO A 37 14.22 0.52 15.87
C PRO A 37 13.02 1.33 16.39
N VAL A 38 11.99 0.64 16.87
CA VAL A 38 10.79 1.27 17.47
C VAL A 38 10.82 1.03 18.96
N ASP A 39 10.82 2.11 19.73
CA ASP A 39 10.55 2.09 21.16
C ASP A 39 9.03 2.09 21.39
N ILE A 40 8.52 1.01 21.99
CA ILE A 40 7.08 0.81 22.21
C ILE A 40 6.54 1.75 23.28
N ASP A 41 7.31 2.02 24.33
CA ASP A 41 6.87 2.89 25.42
C ASP A 41 6.79 4.33 24.92
N TRP A 42 7.76 4.74 24.09
CA TRP A 42 7.69 6.02 23.38
C TRP A 42 6.46 6.10 22.47
N VAL A 43 6.19 5.09 21.62
CA VAL A 43 5.00 5.08 20.74
C VAL A 43 3.70 5.18 21.54
N LYS A 44 3.62 4.49 22.69
CA LYS A 44 2.44 4.55 23.58
C LYS A 44 2.31 5.91 24.28
N SER A 45 3.41 6.63 24.49
CA SER A 45 3.41 7.96 25.09
C SER A 45 3.03 9.09 24.13
N LEU A 46 3.00 8.83 22.81
CA LEU A 46 2.72 9.85 21.81
C LEU A 46 1.27 10.36 21.92
N PRO A 47 1.05 11.69 21.87
CA PRO A 47 -0.27 12.26 21.62
C PRO A 47 -0.86 11.76 20.29
N ASN A 48 -2.19 11.71 20.18
CA ASN A 48 -2.89 11.19 19.00
C ASN A 48 -2.36 11.76 17.68
N GLU A 49 -2.26 13.09 17.57
CA GLU A 49 -1.78 13.77 16.36
C GLU A 49 -0.37 13.31 15.96
N LYS A 50 0.56 13.30 16.93
CA LYS A 50 1.95 12.87 16.71
C LYS A 50 2.07 11.39 16.37
N TYR A 51 1.22 10.55 16.95
CA TYR A 51 1.13 9.15 16.55
C TYR A 51 0.72 9.01 15.09
N PHE A 52 -0.30 9.73 14.63
CA PHE A 52 -0.77 9.66 13.24
C PHE A 52 0.25 10.24 12.25
N GLU A 53 0.86 11.40 12.54
CA GLU A 53 1.96 11.96 11.75
C GLU A 53 3.08 10.93 11.56
N TRP A 54 3.47 10.26 12.66
CA TRP A 54 4.53 9.28 12.66
C TRP A 54 4.17 7.98 11.91
N ILE A 55 3.02 7.36 12.22
CA ILE A 55 2.67 6.04 11.69
C ILE A 55 2.33 6.09 10.19
N VAL A 56 1.75 7.20 9.70
CA VAL A 56 1.43 7.39 8.27
C VAL A 56 2.71 7.43 7.44
N VAL A 57 3.68 8.24 7.87
CA VAL A 57 5.00 8.34 7.22
C VAL A 57 5.71 7.00 7.26
N ARG A 58 5.72 6.35 8.42
CA ARG A 58 6.40 5.06 8.64
C ARG A 58 5.81 3.92 7.82
N ASN A 59 4.51 3.93 7.58
CA ASN A 59 3.82 2.98 6.71
C ASN A 59 3.99 3.26 5.22
N GLY A 60 4.55 4.42 4.86
CA GLY A 60 4.61 4.89 3.48
C GLY A 60 3.22 5.17 2.89
N ASN A 61 2.22 5.43 3.72
CA ASN A 61 0.84 5.73 3.32
C ASN A 61 0.68 7.24 3.07
N VAL A 62 1.60 7.81 2.30
CA VAL A 62 1.58 9.23 1.92
C VAL A 62 0.87 9.41 0.57
N PRO A 63 0.29 10.59 0.30
CA PRO A 63 -0.16 10.95 -1.04
C PRO A 63 0.96 10.70 -2.05
N ASP A 64 0.60 10.24 -3.26
CA ASP A 64 1.56 10.08 -4.36
C ASP A 64 2.73 9.13 -4.06
N ARG A 65 2.56 8.22 -3.09
CA ARG A 65 3.63 7.27 -2.69
C ARG A 65 4.27 6.52 -3.86
N TRP A 66 3.49 6.22 -4.90
CA TRP A 66 3.94 5.45 -6.05
C TRP A 66 4.63 6.33 -7.11
N SER A 67 4.25 7.60 -7.25
CA SER A 67 4.84 8.58 -8.18
C SER A 67 6.14 9.16 -7.65
N LYS A 68 6.29 9.28 -6.33
CA LYS A 68 7.54 9.76 -5.71
C LYS A 68 8.69 8.79 -6.01
N PRO A 69 9.79 9.21 -6.69
CA PRO A 69 10.93 8.34 -6.96
C PRO A 69 11.52 7.77 -5.66
N LEU A 70 11.97 6.51 -5.70
CA LEU A 70 12.75 5.94 -4.61
C LEU A 70 14.12 6.61 -4.56
N ASP A 71 14.60 6.88 -3.35
CA ASP A 71 16.01 7.18 -3.16
C ASP A 71 16.84 5.97 -3.59
N SER A 72 17.83 6.18 -4.46
CA SER A 72 18.68 5.10 -4.97
C SER A 72 19.34 4.28 -3.85
N SER A 73 19.58 4.88 -2.69
CA SER A 73 20.13 4.21 -1.51
C SER A 73 19.25 3.09 -0.96
N ILE A 74 17.92 3.18 -1.14
CA ILE A 74 16.98 2.16 -0.66
C ILE A 74 17.10 0.83 -1.43
N LEU A 75 17.70 0.88 -2.63
CA LEU A 75 17.92 -0.29 -3.47
C LEU A 75 19.28 -0.94 -3.22
N LEU A 76 20.09 -0.37 -2.32
CA LEU A 76 21.41 -0.90 -1.98
C LEU A 76 21.27 -2.20 -1.19
N THR A 77 22.07 -3.18 -1.58
CA THR A 77 22.22 -4.45 -0.88
C THR A 77 23.71 -4.71 -0.63
N PRO A 78 24.08 -5.51 0.38
CA PRO A 78 25.45 -5.95 0.55
C PRO A 78 26.00 -6.59 -0.74
N ALA A 79 27.27 -6.34 -1.07
CA ALA A 79 27.85 -6.78 -2.35
C ALA A 79 27.80 -8.30 -2.61
N SER A 80 27.68 -9.11 -1.56
CA SER A 80 27.54 -10.58 -1.63
C SER A 80 26.11 -11.04 -1.92
N THR A 81 25.12 -10.15 -1.86
CA THR A 81 23.71 -10.48 -2.00
C THR A 81 23.37 -10.74 -3.47
N LYS A 82 22.87 -11.96 -3.76
CA LYS A 82 22.42 -12.32 -5.10
C LYS A 82 21.03 -11.76 -5.36
N VAL A 83 20.96 -10.58 -5.97
CA VAL A 83 19.70 -9.96 -6.39
C VAL A 83 19.15 -10.67 -7.65
N PRO A 84 17.83 -10.96 -7.72
CA PRO A 84 17.22 -11.54 -8.91
C PRO A 84 17.41 -10.68 -10.16
N TYR A 85 17.47 -11.35 -11.31
CA TYR A 85 17.67 -10.69 -12.61
C TYR A 85 16.59 -9.63 -12.88
N LYS A 86 17.03 -8.42 -13.24
CA LYS A 86 16.19 -7.25 -13.57
C LYS A 86 15.20 -6.82 -12.46
N PHE A 87 15.48 -7.15 -11.21
CA PHE A 87 14.62 -6.78 -10.08
C PHE A 87 14.34 -5.28 -10.03
N GLN A 88 15.38 -4.44 -10.09
CA GLN A 88 15.25 -2.98 -9.94
C GLN A 88 14.38 -2.39 -11.05
N GLU A 89 14.55 -2.84 -12.29
CA GLU A 89 13.79 -2.39 -13.45
C GLU A 89 12.33 -2.84 -13.38
N THR A 90 12.07 -4.10 -13.00
CA THR A 90 10.70 -4.59 -12.79
C THR A 90 10.03 -3.82 -11.66
N TYR A 91 10.71 -3.62 -10.53
CA TYR A 91 10.17 -2.88 -9.38
C TYR A 91 9.85 -1.43 -9.76
N ALA A 92 10.76 -0.72 -10.43
CA ALA A 92 10.54 0.65 -10.88
C ALA A 92 9.35 0.76 -11.85
N ARG A 93 9.22 -0.16 -12.82
CA ARG A 93 8.07 -0.21 -13.73
C ARG A 93 6.76 -0.39 -12.99
N MET A 94 6.73 -1.25 -11.96
CA MET A 94 5.54 -1.44 -11.14
C MET A 94 5.13 -0.18 -10.39
N ARG A 95 6.09 0.56 -9.82
CA ARG A 95 5.82 1.84 -9.15
C ARG A 95 5.21 2.84 -10.12
N VAL A 96 5.77 2.97 -11.33
CA VAL A 96 5.22 3.85 -12.39
C VAL A 96 3.81 3.43 -12.81
N LEU A 97 3.51 2.14 -12.91
CA LEU A 97 2.14 1.69 -13.20
C LEU A 97 1.19 2.03 -12.06
N ARG A 98 1.62 1.78 -10.81
CA ARG A 98 0.82 2.03 -9.61
C ARG A 98 0.66 3.50 -9.28
N SER A 99 1.52 4.37 -9.81
CA SER A 99 1.34 5.82 -9.71
C SER A 99 0.19 6.34 -10.55
N LYS A 100 -0.33 5.55 -11.48
CA LYS A 100 -1.45 5.92 -12.37
C LYS A 100 -2.74 5.17 -12.07
N ILE A 101 -2.69 4.23 -11.11
CA ILE A 101 -3.78 3.28 -10.87
C ILE A 101 -4.02 3.23 -9.37
N LEU A 102 -5.21 3.60 -8.93
CA LEU A 102 -5.68 3.40 -7.56
C LEU A 102 -6.24 1.98 -7.41
N ALA A 103 -5.88 1.27 -6.33
CA ALA A 103 -6.34 -0.08 -6.03
C ALA A 103 -7.05 -0.14 -4.67
N PRO A 104 -7.92 -1.13 -4.43
CA PRO A 104 -8.59 -1.31 -3.14
C PRO A 104 -7.65 -1.28 -1.93
N VAL A 105 -6.46 -1.88 -2.06
CA VAL A 105 -5.46 -1.88 -0.97
C VAL A 105 -4.96 -0.48 -0.58
N ASP A 106 -5.04 0.51 -1.48
CA ASP A 106 -4.63 1.88 -1.19
C ASP A 106 -5.66 2.60 -0.30
N ILE A 107 -6.95 2.35 -0.57
CA ILE A 107 -8.08 3.04 0.06
C ILE A 107 -8.50 2.32 1.34
N VAL A 108 -8.69 1.01 1.28
CA VAL A 108 -9.29 0.21 2.36
C VAL A 108 -8.42 -0.97 2.79
N GLY A 109 -7.15 -0.99 2.36
CA GLY A 109 -6.18 -2.01 2.76
C GLY A 109 -5.38 -1.64 4.01
N GLY A 110 -5.10 -2.63 4.84
CA GLY A 110 -4.12 -2.53 5.93
C GLY A 110 -4.33 -1.33 6.86
N SER A 111 -3.39 -0.38 6.87
CA SER A 111 -3.39 0.81 7.72
C SER A 111 -4.41 1.89 7.32
N SER A 112 -5.00 1.82 6.13
CA SER A 112 -5.97 2.81 5.65
C SER A 112 -7.39 2.53 6.17
N ILE A 113 -7.74 1.25 6.43
CA ILE A 113 -9.09 0.85 6.83
C ILE A 113 -9.64 1.61 8.05
N PRO A 114 -8.91 1.85 9.16
CA PRO A 114 -9.49 2.49 10.34
C PRO A 114 -9.90 3.94 10.04
N VAL A 115 -9.03 4.67 9.34
CA VAL A 115 -9.23 6.09 9.01
C VAL A 115 -10.37 6.26 8.01
N THR A 116 -10.38 5.43 6.96
CA THR A 116 -11.44 5.48 5.93
C THR A 116 -12.81 5.15 6.52
N ILE A 117 -12.90 4.15 7.39
CA ILE A 117 -14.16 3.75 8.02
C ILE A 117 -14.64 4.79 9.02
N ALA A 118 -13.76 5.32 9.87
CA ALA A 118 -14.10 6.40 10.80
C ALA A 118 -14.64 7.63 10.07
N SER A 119 -13.94 8.08 9.02
CA SER A 119 -14.39 9.21 8.18
C SER A 119 -15.78 8.96 7.58
N LYS A 120 -16.05 7.74 7.08
CA LYS A 120 -17.38 7.37 6.59
C LYS A 120 -18.47 7.34 7.66
N CYS A 121 -18.10 7.22 8.92
CA CYS A 121 -19.03 7.28 10.04
C CYS A 121 -19.11 8.68 10.67
N GLY A 122 -18.50 9.70 10.06
CA GLY A 122 -18.49 11.08 10.59
C GLY A 122 -17.48 11.31 11.72
N LEU A 123 -16.52 10.40 11.90
CA LEU A 123 -15.45 10.53 12.89
C LEU A 123 -14.16 11.01 12.23
N SER A 124 -13.63 12.12 12.76
CA SER A 124 -12.32 12.63 12.36
C SER A 124 -11.21 11.71 12.86
N LYS A 125 -10.11 11.59 12.09
CA LYS A 125 -8.98 10.72 12.43
C LYS A 125 -8.36 11.05 13.80
N GLU A 126 -8.41 12.32 14.20
CA GLU A 126 -7.87 12.83 15.47
C GLU A 126 -8.62 12.29 16.69
N LEU A 127 -9.88 11.88 16.51
CA LEU A 127 -10.72 11.29 17.56
C LEU A 127 -10.44 9.80 17.79
N ILE A 128 -9.74 9.15 16.86
CA ILE A 128 -9.36 7.74 17.02
C ILE A 128 -8.13 7.69 17.93
N SER A 129 -8.24 7.05 19.10
CA SER A 129 -7.06 6.87 19.94
C SER A 129 -6.04 5.94 19.25
N PRO A 130 -4.71 6.10 19.48
CA PRO A 130 -3.72 5.17 18.96
C PRO A 130 -4.00 3.72 19.34
N ARG A 131 -4.53 3.47 20.55
CA ARG A 131 -4.92 2.14 21.02
C ARG A 131 -6.06 1.57 20.16
N ASP A 132 -7.11 2.34 19.92
CA ASP A 132 -8.24 1.90 19.10
C ASP A 132 -7.85 1.74 17.64
N TYR A 133 -7.00 2.61 17.10
CA TYR A 133 -6.44 2.45 15.76
C TYR A 133 -5.72 1.10 15.61
N ARG A 134 -4.86 0.73 16.58
CA ARG A 134 -4.14 -0.55 16.55
C ARG A 134 -5.11 -1.74 16.62
N LEU A 135 -6.13 -1.66 17.46
CA LEU A 135 -7.20 -2.66 17.53
C LEU A 135 -7.90 -2.79 16.16
N GLN A 136 -8.33 -1.68 15.58
CA GLN A 136 -9.04 -1.66 14.30
C GLN A 136 -8.17 -2.22 13.16
N VAL A 137 -6.86 -1.93 13.15
CA VAL A 137 -5.91 -2.57 12.23
C VAL A 137 -5.88 -4.08 12.44
N LEU A 138 -5.75 -4.57 13.68
CA LEU A 138 -5.70 -6.01 13.97
C LEU A 138 -6.99 -6.72 13.53
N LEU A 139 -8.16 -6.20 13.91
CA LEU A 139 -9.45 -6.81 13.56
C LEU A 139 -9.66 -6.79 12.03
N GLY A 140 -9.32 -5.69 11.36
CA GLY A 140 -9.35 -5.59 9.90
C GLY A 140 -8.46 -6.63 9.23
N VAL A 141 -7.23 -6.84 9.74
CA VAL A 141 -6.30 -7.85 9.22
C VAL A 141 -6.80 -9.27 9.46
N MET A 142 -7.44 -9.55 10.59
CA MET A 142 -8.05 -10.86 10.87
C MET A 142 -9.20 -11.17 9.91
N LEU A 143 -10.07 -10.19 9.67
CA LEU A 143 -11.18 -10.27 8.72
C LEU A 143 -10.70 -10.43 7.26
N SER A 144 -9.58 -9.81 6.91
CA SER A 144 -8.98 -9.78 5.56
C SER A 144 -8.57 -11.16 5.00
N SER A 145 -8.40 -12.18 5.85
CA SER A 145 -7.99 -13.50 5.37
C SER A 145 -9.01 -14.12 4.43
N GLN A 146 -8.58 -14.45 3.21
CA GLN A 146 -9.44 -15.02 2.17
C GLN A 146 -10.72 -14.18 1.94
N THR A 147 -10.61 -12.86 2.07
CA THR A 147 -11.70 -11.91 1.90
C THR A 147 -11.15 -10.71 1.14
N LYS A 148 -11.94 -10.15 0.21
CA LYS A 148 -11.52 -8.95 -0.53
C LYS A 148 -11.46 -7.74 0.40
N ASP A 149 -10.62 -6.77 0.08
CA ASP A 149 -10.44 -5.58 0.94
C ASP A 149 -11.75 -4.80 1.07
N GLU A 150 -12.54 -4.70 0.01
CA GLU A 150 -13.84 -4.01 -0.01
C GLU A 150 -14.88 -4.68 0.89
N VAL A 151 -14.87 -6.01 0.94
CA VAL A 151 -15.77 -6.79 1.82
C VAL A 151 -15.32 -6.66 3.28
N THR A 152 -14.01 -6.63 3.50
CA THR A 152 -13.43 -6.38 4.83
C THR A 152 -13.81 -4.98 5.33
N ALA A 153 -13.73 -3.98 4.47
CA ALA A 153 -14.14 -2.60 4.74
C ALA A 153 -15.62 -2.53 5.14
N MET A 154 -16.50 -3.20 4.39
CA MET A 154 -17.92 -3.24 4.70
C MET A 154 -18.20 -3.88 6.06
N ALA A 155 -17.49 -4.97 6.40
CA ALA A 155 -17.63 -5.62 7.70
C ALA A 155 -17.15 -4.71 8.86
N MET A 156 -16.01 -4.03 8.68
CA MET A 156 -15.51 -3.04 9.65
C MET A 156 -16.48 -1.86 9.80
N TYR A 157 -17.09 -1.38 8.71
CA TYR A 157 -18.12 -0.35 8.74
C TYR A 157 -19.35 -0.80 9.55
N ASN A 158 -19.84 -2.03 9.32
CA ASN A 158 -20.99 -2.56 10.04
C ASN A 158 -20.74 -2.63 11.55
N ILE A 159 -19.54 -3.09 11.95
CA ILE A 159 -19.16 -3.11 13.38
C ILE A 159 -19.08 -1.69 13.92
N MET A 160 -18.44 -0.75 13.21
CA MET A 160 -18.32 0.65 13.62
C MET A 160 -19.69 1.29 13.82
N ARG A 161 -20.59 1.16 12.84
CA ARG A 161 -21.97 1.67 12.92
C ARG A 161 -22.74 1.05 14.06
N TYR A 162 -22.65 -0.27 14.26
CA TYR A 162 -23.32 -0.93 15.38
C TYR A 162 -22.84 -0.38 16.74
N CYS A 163 -21.53 -0.14 16.89
CA CYS A 163 -20.99 0.44 18.12
C CYS A 163 -21.51 1.86 18.37
N MET A 164 -21.63 2.68 17.32
CA MET A 164 -22.11 4.05 17.43
C MET A 164 -23.63 4.13 17.64
N ASP A 165 -24.39 3.42 16.81
CA ASP A 165 -25.85 3.57 16.73
C ASP A 165 -26.56 2.77 17.82
N GLU A 166 -26.13 1.54 18.07
CA GLU A 166 -26.84 0.61 18.97
C GLU A 166 -26.22 0.61 20.38
N LEU A 167 -24.88 0.66 20.46
CA LEU A 167 -24.17 0.71 21.74
C LEU A 167 -23.91 2.14 22.24
N HIS A 168 -24.25 3.17 21.46
CA HIS A 168 -24.09 4.58 21.82
C HIS A 168 -22.64 4.97 22.19
N VAL A 169 -21.66 4.32 21.57
CA VAL A 169 -20.23 4.63 21.75
C VAL A 169 -19.80 5.61 20.66
N GLU A 170 -19.66 6.89 21.02
CA GLU A 170 -19.31 7.96 20.08
C GLU A 170 -17.96 7.70 19.38
N GLN A 171 -17.00 7.10 20.07
CA GLN A 171 -15.70 6.72 19.50
C GLN A 171 -15.79 5.52 18.53
N GLY A 172 -16.95 4.86 18.47
CA GLY A 172 -17.24 3.73 17.62
C GLY A 172 -16.54 2.45 18.07
N MET A 173 -15.71 1.87 17.19
CA MET A 173 -15.09 0.56 17.39
C MET A 173 -13.91 0.62 18.37
N THR A 174 -14.21 0.66 19.66
CA THR A 174 -13.27 0.48 20.77
C THR A 174 -13.23 -0.97 21.25
N LEU A 175 -12.23 -1.33 22.06
CA LEU A 175 -12.16 -2.68 22.62
C LEU A 175 -13.40 -3.00 23.47
N GLU A 176 -13.78 -2.04 24.30
CA GLU A 176 -14.89 -2.13 25.23
C GLU A 176 -16.24 -2.22 24.50
N ALA A 177 -16.39 -1.54 23.36
CA ALA A 177 -17.57 -1.65 22.51
C ALA A 177 -17.67 -3.02 21.84
N VAL A 178 -16.57 -3.51 21.24
CA VAL A 178 -16.56 -4.81 20.55
C VAL A 178 -16.87 -5.96 21.53
N LEU A 179 -16.39 -5.89 22.77
CA LEU A 179 -16.66 -6.91 23.79
C LEU A 179 -18.13 -6.94 24.26
N GLN A 180 -18.92 -5.89 24.01
CA GLN A 180 -20.36 -5.87 24.28
C GLN A 180 -21.19 -6.54 23.16
N ILE A 181 -20.61 -6.77 21.99
CA ILE A 181 -21.31 -7.40 20.86
C ILE A 181 -21.39 -8.91 21.11
N SER A 182 -22.60 -9.47 21.09
CA SER A 182 -22.78 -10.92 21.16
C SER A 182 -22.17 -11.64 19.95
N GLU A 183 -21.67 -12.87 20.12
CA GLU A 183 -21.07 -13.64 19.02
C GLU A 183 -22.01 -13.77 17.81
N SER A 184 -23.30 -14.06 18.06
CA SER A 184 -24.30 -14.18 16.99
C SER A 184 -24.53 -12.85 16.26
N LYS A 185 -24.51 -11.72 16.98
CA LYS A 185 -24.66 -10.41 16.34
C LYS A 185 -23.41 -10.03 15.56
N LEU A 186 -22.23 -10.28 16.11
CA LEU A 186 -20.98 -10.04 15.39
C LEU A 186 -20.93 -10.87 14.11
N ASP A 187 -21.36 -12.13 14.16
CA ASP A 187 -21.46 -13.00 12.99
C ASP A 187 -22.37 -12.42 11.89
N GLU A 188 -23.53 -11.89 12.29
CA GLU A 188 -24.46 -11.19 11.38
C GLU A 188 -23.81 -9.95 10.73
N LEU A 189 -23.14 -9.11 11.54
CA LEU A 189 -22.48 -7.88 11.07
C LEU A 189 -21.38 -8.17 10.04
N ILE A 190 -20.70 -9.32 10.16
CA ILE A 190 -19.61 -9.72 9.28
C ILE A 190 -19.98 -10.84 8.30
N HIS A 191 -21.27 -11.17 8.12
CA HIS A 191 -21.73 -12.34 7.35
C HIS A 191 -21.19 -12.41 5.90
N SER A 192 -20.85 -11.26 5.31
CA SER A 192 -20.29 -11.16 3.96
C SER A 192 -18.83 -11.62 3.87
N VAL A 193 -18.14 -11.72 5.01
CA VAL A 193 -16.75 -12.15 5.13
C VAL A 193 -16.66 -13.67 5.02
N GLY A 194 -15.68 -14.18 4.26
CA GLY A 194 -15.46 -15.62 4.16
C GLY A 194 -15.11 -16.22 5.53
N PHE A 195 -15.76 -17.33 5.89
CA PHE A 195 -15.64 -17.99 7.21
C PHE A 195 -16.08 -17.12 8.40
N HIS A 196 -17.08 -16.23 8.19
CA HIS A 196 -17.58 -15.28 9.19
C HIS A 196 -17.84 -15.89 10.57
N THR A 197 -18.55 -17.03 10.68
CA THR A 197 -18.88 -17.64 11.98
C THR A 197 -17.65 -17.97 12.82
N ARG A 198 -16.60 -18.51 12.18
CA ARG A 198 -15.33 -18.79 12.88
C ARG A 198 -14.60 -17.48 13.24
N LYS A 199 -14.64 -16.50 12.35
CA LYS A 199 -13.98 -15.20 12.55
C LYS A 199 -14.64 -14.41 13.68
N ALA A 200 -15.97 -14.40 13.80
CA ALA A 200 -16.67 -13.74 14.90
C ALA A 200 -16.17 -14.25 16.26
N LYS A 201 -16.10 -15.57 16.41
CA LYS A 201 -15.53 -16.20 17.61
C LYS A 201 -14.07 -15.81 17.86
N TYR A 202 -13.23 -15.79 16.82
CA TYR A 202 -11.82 -15.40 16.95
C TYR A 202 -11.62 -13.92 17.30
N LEU A 203 -12.43 -13.02 16.74
CA LEU A 203 -12.37 -11.59 17.06
C LEU A 203 -12.72 -11.34 18.53
N LEU A 204 -13.83 -11.92 19.03
CA LEU A 204 -14.21 -11.77 20.44
C LEU A 204 -13.19 -12.41 21.39
N SER A 205 -12.72 -13.63 21.06
CA SER A 205 -11.67 -14.29 21.86
C SER A 205 -10.38 -13.48 21.88
N THR A 206 -10.01 -12.87 20.76
CA THR A 206 -8.86 -11.97 20.67
C THR A 206 -9.06 -10.75 21.55
N CYS A 207 -10.20 -10.06 21.43
CA CYS A 207 -10.52 -8.89 22.26
C CYS A 207 -10.46 -9.22 23.76
N GLN A 208 -10.97 -10.39 24.16
CA GLN A 208 -10.90 -10.83 25.55
C GLN A 208 -9.46 -11.04 26.01
N ILE A 209 -8.62 -11.68 25.18
CA ILE A 209 -7.19 -11.86 25.48
C ILE A 209 -6.47 -10.50 25.58
N LEU A 210 -6.81 -9.54 24.71
CA LEU A 210 -6.23 -8.19 24.79
C LEU A 210 -6.59 -7.51 26.11
N GLN A 211 -7.87 -7.56 26.52
CA GLN A 211 -8.33 -7.02 27.79
C GLN A 211 -7.61 -7.68 28.98
N ASP A 212 -7.56 -9.00 29.02
CA ASP A 212 -7.08 -9.75 30.18
C ASP A 212 -5.55 -9.78 30.32
N ARG A 213 -4.83 -9.85 29.20
CA ARG A 213 -3.39 -10.16 29.19
C ARG A 213 -2.50 -9.07 28.60
N HIS A 214 -3.07 -8.12 27.87
CA HIS A 214 -2.31 -7.08 27.18
C HIS A 214 -2.76 -5.65 27.56
N LEU A 215 -3.38 -5.50 28.74
CA LEU A 215 -3.85 -4.21 29.27
C LEU A 215 -4.75 -3.47 28.26
N GLY A 216 -5.53 -4.24 27.49
CA GLY A 216 -6.44 -3.74 26.49
C GLY A 216 -5.80 -3.23 25.20
N ASP A 217 -4.50 -3.39 24.97
CA ASP A 217 -3.81 -2.94 23.75
C ASP A 217 -3.30 -4.13 22.91
N VAL A 218 -3.05 -3.91 21.63
CA VAL A 218 -2.52 -4.93 20.72
C VAL A 218 -1.06 -5.25 21.07
N PRO A 219 -0.64 -6.51 21.22
CA PRO A 219 0.75 -6.83 21.51
C PRO A 219 1.71 -6.37 20.40
N ALA A 220 2.93 -6.00 20.79
CA ALA A 220 3.92 -5.37 19.91
C ALA A 220 5.07 -6.33 19.51
N THR A 221 4.87 -7.63 19.67
CA THR A 221 5.80 -8.68 19.26
C THR A 221 5.14 -9.73 18.37
N ILE A 222 5.93 -10.38 17.50
CA ILE A 222 5.41 -11.43 16.60
C ILE A 222 4.87 -12.62 17.38
N ASN A 223 5.58 -13.05 18.43
CA ASN A 223 5.21 -14.24 19.19
C ASN A 223 3.87 -14.06 19.93
N GLU A 224 3.64 -12.89 20.52
CA GLU A 224 2.37 -12.59 21.18
C GLU A 224 1.23 -12.46 20.17
N LEU A 225 1.46 -11.82 19.01
CA LEU A 225 0.44 -11.76 17.96
C LEU A 225 0.08 -13.14 17.41
N LEU A 226 1.08 -14.02 17.21
CA LEU A 226 0.86 -15.40 16.77
C LEU A 226 0.12 -16.26 17.82
N ALA A 227 0.14 -15.86 19.09
CA ALA A 227 -0.60 -16.54 20.15
C ALA A 227 -2.10 -16.20 20.12
N LEU A 228 -2.52 -15.16 19.39
CA LEU A 228 -3.92 -14.79 19.24
C LEU A 228 -4.66 -15.75 18.31
N PRO A 229 -5.90 -16.15 18.64
CA PRO A 229 -6.64 -17.13 17.86
C PRO A 229 -6.93 -16.61 16.45
N GLY A 230 -6.59 -17.42 15.45
CA GLY A 230 -6.80 -17.08 14.04
C GLY A 230 -5.74 -16.16 13.43
N VAL A 231 -4.76 -15.69 14.20
CA VAL A 231 -3.67 -14.83 13.70
C VAL A 231 -2.52 -15.67 13.15
N GLY A 232 -2.34 -15.64 11.83
CA GLY A 232 -1.21 -16.29 11.15
C GLY A 232 0.00 -15.37 10.93
N PRO A 233 1.14 -15.89 10.43
CA PRO A 233 2.37 -15.11 10.23
C PRO A 233 2.19 -13.81 9.44
N LYS A 234 1.49 -13.85 8.28
CA LYS A 234 1.21 -12.63 7.49
C LYS A 234 0.45 -11.59 8.29
N MET A 235 -0.51 -12.02 9.11
CA MET A 235 -1.30 -11.11 9.94
C MET A 235 -0.43 -10.48 11.02
N ALA A 236 0.39 -11.27 11.71
CA ALA A 236 1.30 -10.77 12.73
C ALA A 236 2.29 -9.72 12.18
N TYR A 237 2.96 -10.02 11.05
CA TYR A 237 3.87 -9.06 10.41
C TYR A 237 3.14 -7.80 9.95
N LEU A 238 1.95 -7.96 9.36
CA LEU A 238 1.18 -6.81 8.86
C LEU A 238 0.68 -5.94 10.00
N THR A 239 0.20 -6.53 11.10
CA THR A 239 -0.20 -5.80 12.30
C THR A 239 0.99 -5.06 12.91
N LEU A 240 2.16 -5.69 13.08
CA LEU A 240 3.34 -4.97 13.59
C LEU A 240 3.75 -3.81 12.68
N GLN A 241 3.74 -4.03 11.38
CA GLN A 241 4.11 -2.99 10.43
C GLN A 241 3.12 -1.84 10.48
N LYS A 242 1.81 -2.13 10.40
CA LYS A 242 0.76 -1.12 10.24
C LYS A 242 0.35 -0.44 11.54
N ALA A 243 0.31 -1.17 12.64
CA ALA A 243 -0.13 -0.72 13.95
C ALA A 243 1.04 -0.19 14.81
N TRP A 244 2.25 -0.74 14.64
CA TRP A 244 3.41 -0.41 15.48
C TRP A 244 4.58 0.19 14.69
N GLY A 245 4.50 0.33 13.36
CA GLY A 245 5.62 0.77 12.55
C GLY A 245 6.82 -0.19 12.57
N LYS A 246 6.66 -1.40 13.11
CA LYS A 246 7.74 -2.37 13.31
C LYS A 246 7.90 -3.26 12.08
N ILE A 247 9.05 -3.14 11.44
CA ILE A 247 9.40 -3.90 10.23
C ILE A 247 10.27 -5.08 10.65
N GLU A 248 9.58 -6.14 11.11
CA GLU A 248 10.19 -7.41 11.53
C GLU A 248 10.22 -8.45 10.39
N GLY A 249 9.43 -8.22 9.32
CA GLY A 249 9.40 -9.12 8.18
C GLY A 249 8.52 -8.64 7.05
N ILE A 250 8.64 -9.30 5.90
CA ILE A 250 7.85 -8.99 4.70
C ILE A 250 6.47 -9.64 4.81
N CYS A 251 5.43 -8.84 4.59
CA CYS A 251 4.06 -9.35 4.52
C CYS A 251 3.82 -10.04 3.17
N VAL A 252 3.82 -11.38 3.16
CA VAL A 252 3.56 -12.17 1.96
C VAL A 252 2.11 -12.66 1.96
N ASP A 253 1.31 -12.11 1.05
CA ASP A 253 -0.04 -12.58 0.76
C ASP A 253 -0.07 -13.39 -0.55
N VAL A 254 -1.26 -13.75 -1.03
CA VAL A 254 -1.42 -14.51 -2.27
C VAL A 254 -0.90 -13.75 -3.50
N HIS A 255 -0.99 -12.42 -3.52
CA HIS A 255 -0.49 -11.61 -4.64
C HIS A 255 1.04 -11.55 -4.65
N VAL A 256 1.65 -11.24 -3.51
CA VAL A 256 3.11 -11.23 -3.34
C VAL A 256 3.68 -12.61 -3.65
N ASP A 257 3.11 -13.67 -3.09
CA ASP A 257 3.56 -15.05 -3.31
C ASP A 257 3.52 -15.44 -4.79
N ARG A 258 2.39 -15.20 -5.46
CA ARG A 258 2.21 -15.53 -6.86
C ARG A 258 3.15 -14.74 -7.77
N LEU A 259 3.23 -13.41 -7.61
CA LEU A 259 3.99 -12.53 -8.50
C LEU A 259 5.50 -12.78 -8.38
N THR A 260 5.99 -12.92 -7.15
CA THR A 260 7.41 -13.17 -6.89
C THR A 260 7.88 -14.51 -7.45
N LYS A 261 7.03 -15.54 -7.47
CA LYS A 261 7.29 -16.83 -8.12
C LYS A 261 7.29 -16.70 -9.65
N ILE A 262 6.35 -15.97 -10.23
CA ILE A 262 6.26 -15.75 -11.69
C ILE A 262 7.51 -15.05 -12.22
N TRP A 263 7.97 -14.02 -11.52
CA TRP A 263 9.18 -13.28 -11.88
C TRP A 263 10.48 -13.96 -11.44
N LYS A 264 10.39 -15.12 -10.79
CA LYS A 264 11.54 -15.86 -10.25
C LYS A 264 12.40 -15.00 -9.30
N TRP A 265 11.75 -14.08 -8.60
CA TRP A 265 12.33 -13.34 -7.46
C TRP A 265 12.56 -14.26 -6.26
N VAL A 266 11.73 -15.30 -6.18
CA VAL A 266 11.92 -16.47 -5.33
C VAL A 266 11.97 -17.73 -6.18
N ASP A 267 12.50 -18.80 -5.62
CA ASP A 267 12.53 -20.13 -6.24
C ASP A 267 11.17 -20.82 -6.02
N PRO A 268 10.34 -21.01 -7.08
CA PRO A 268 9.02 -21.62 -6.95
C PRO A 268 9.07 -23.09 -6.52
N GLN A 269 10.20 -23.77 -6.70
CA GLN A 269 10.37 -25.14 -6.26
C GLN A 269 10.62 -25.22 -4.75
N LYS A 270 11.30 -24.23 -4.16
CA LYS A 270 11.60 -24.17 -2.73
C LYS A 270 10.52 -23.46 -1.91
N CYS A 271 9.82 -22.50 -2.52
CA CYS A 271 8.76 -21.73 -1.86
C CYS A 271 7.39 -22.39 -2.06
N LYS A 272 7.05 -23.37 -1.22
CA LYS A 272 5.76 -24.06 -1.22
C LYS A 272 4.68 -23.35 -0.41
N ASN A 273 5.06 -22.49 0.52
CA ASN A 273 4.13 -21.69 1.31
C ASN A 273 4.58 -20.21 1.40
N PRO A 274 3.68 -19.28 1.79
CA PRO A 274 3.99 -17.86 1.87
C PRO A 274 5.15 -17.52 2.82
N ASP A 275 5.36 -18.30 3.89
CA ASP A 275 6.44 -18.03 4.84
C ASP A 275 7.82 -18.38 4.24
N GLN A 276 7.92 -19.44 3.44
CA GLN A 276 9.13 -19.74 2.68
C GLN A 276 9.43 -18.64 1.65
N THR A 277 8.40 -18.12 0.97
CA THR A 277 8.54 -16.95 0.08
C THR A 277 9.07 -15.75 0.86
N ARG A 278 8.52 -15.47 2.04
CA ARG A 278 8.98 -14.38 2.92
C ARG A 278 10.45 -14.54 3.26
N ILE A 279 10.86 -15.69 3.77
CA ILE A 279 12.25 -15.97 4.14
C ILE A 279 13.17 -15.75 2.95
N GLN A 280 12.80 -16.27 1.77
CA GLN A 280 13.64 -16.11 0.58
C GLN A 280 13.71 -14.66 0.10
N LEU A 281 12.62 -13.90 0.14
CA LEU A 281 12.63 -12.46 -0.17
C LEU A 281 13.52 -11.71 0.81
N GLN A 282 13.40 -11.96 2.11
CA GLN A 282 14.18 -11.28 3.15
C GLN A 282 15.69 -11.53 3.02
N ASN A 283 16.10 -12.63 2.38
CA ASN A 283 17.52 -12.94 2.17
C ASN A 283 18.20 -12.03 1.15
N TRP A 284 17.44 -11.32 0.30
CA TRP A 284 18.05 -10.49 -0.75
C TRP A 284 17.37 -9.13 -0.98
N LEU A 285 16.10 -8.97 -0.63
CA LEU A 285 15.36 -7.73 -0.82
C LEU A 285 15.87 -6.67 0.19
N PRO A 286 16.31 -5.48 -0.27
CA PRO A 286 16.74 -4.41 0.62
C PRO A 286 15.70 -4.12 1.71
N ARG A 287 16.14 -3.97 2.96
CA ARG A 287 15.24 -3.79 4.12
C ARG A 287 14.32 -2.58 3.99
N GLY A 288 14.76 -1.51 3.33
CA GLY A 288 13.95 -0.33 3.06
C GLY A 288 12.72 -0.59 2.18
N LEU A 289 12.71 -1.65 1.36
CA LEU A 289 11.56 -2.01 0.52
C LEU A 289 10.53 -2.91 1.21
N TRP A 290 10.83 -3.44 2.41
CA TRP A 290 9.98 -4.42 3.08
C TRP A 290 8.60 -3.85 3.42
N THR A 291 8.53 -2.54 3.69
CA THR A 291 7.27 -1.84 3.96
C THR A 291 6.42 -1.69 2.70
N GLU A 292 7.06 -1.35 1.58
CA GLU A 292 6.39 -0.96 0.34
C GLU A 292 5.92 -2.16 -0.49
N ILE A 293 6.73 -3.24 -0.53
CA ILE A 293 6.53 -4.35 -1.46
C ILE A 293 5.13 -4.97 -1.38
N ASN A 294 4.55 -5.13 -0.18
CA ASN A 294 3.22 -5.73 -0.06
C ASN A 294 2.15 -4.87 -0.75
N GLY A 295 2.03 -3.59 -0.41
CA GLY A 295 1.02 -2.71 -1.01
C GLY A 295 1.19 -2.54 -2.52
N LEU A 296 2.45 -2.52 -3.00
CA LEU A 296 2.76 -2.42 -4.41
C LEU A 296 2.25 -3.65 -5.19
N LEU A 297 2.64 -4.85 -4.72
CA LEU A 297 2.31 -6.11 -5.39
C LEU A 297 0.83 -6.49 -5.23
N VAL A 298 0.22 -6.19 -4.09
CA VAL A 298 -1.22 -6.43 -3.87
C VAL A 298 -2.04 -5.58 -4.83
N GLY A 299 -1.80 -4.27 -4.90
CA GLY A 299 -2.57 -3.40 -5.78
C GLY A 299 -2.37 -3.73 -7.27
N PHE A 300 -1.14 -4.09 -7.65
CA PHE A 300 -0.87 -4.62 -8.99
C PHE A 300 -1.63 -5.94 -9.24
N GLY A 301 -1.66 -6.83 -8.24
CA GLY A 301 -2.39 -8.09 -8.26
C GLY A 301 -3.91 -7.94 -8.39
N GLN A 302 -4.48 -6.94 -7.72
CA GLN A 302 -5.92 -6.66 -7.69
C GLN A 302 -6.42 -6.11 -9.02
N ILE A 303 -5.70 -5.15 -9.61
CA ILE A 303 -6.18 -4.43 -10.79
C ILE A 303 -5.67 -5.04 -12.09
N ILE A 304 -4.37 -5.34 -12.17
CA ILE A 304 -3.71 -5.65 -13.45
C ILE A 304 -3.68 -7.15 -13.71
N THR A 305 -3.50 -7.96 -12.67
CA THR A 305 -3.28 -9.41 -12.84
C THR A 305 -4.30 -10.22 -12.06
N LYS A 306 -5.58 -10.05 -12.38
CA LYS A 306 -6.66 -10.88 -11.81
C LYS A 306 -6.25 -12.36 -11.92
N SER A 307 -6.38 -13.13 -10.83
CA SER A 307 -5.78 -14.46 -10.62
C SER A 307 -6.03 -15.55 -11.69
N ARG A 308 -6.76 -15.23 -12.76
CA ARG A 308 -7.19 -16.15 -13.82
C ARG A 308 -6.47 -15.97 -15.16
N ASN A 309 -5.66 -14.92 -15.37
CA ASN A 309 -5.00 -14.71 -16.67
C ASN A 309 -3.47 -14.53 -16.56
N VAL A 310 -2.75 -15.65 -16.66
CA VAL A 310 -1.27 -15.68 -16.62
C VAL A 310 -0.65 -15.15 -17.91
N SER A 311 -1.40 -15.15 -19.03
CA SER A 311 -0.97 -14.60 -20.32
C SER A 311 -0.81 -13.07 -20.31
N ASP A 312 -1.48 -12.36 -19.40
CA ASP A 312 -1.31 -10.91 -19.25
C ASP A 312 -0.03 -10.57 -18.49
N LEU A 313 0.48 -11.48 -17.65
CA LEU A 313 1.69 -11.27 -16.85
C LEU A 313 2.97 -11.32 -17.68
N SER A 314 3.01 -12.08 -18.78
CA SER A 314 4.17 -12.08 -19.68
C SER A 314 4.39 -10.66 -20.23
N LYS A 315 3.34 -9.96 -20.67
CA LYS A 315 3.38 -8.59 -21.23
C LYS A 315 4.06 -7.52 -20.35
N PHE A 316 4.25 -7.77 -19.04
CA PHE A 316 4.91 -6.83 -18.12
C PHE A 316 6.39 -7.14 -17.85
N LEU A 317 6.92 -8.23 -18.43
CA LEU A 317 8.36 -8.50 -18.49
C LEU A 317 9.05 -7.61 -19.56
N PRO A 318 10.34 -7.30 -19.45
CA PRO A 318 11.01 -6.43 -20.41
C PRO A 318 11.11 -7.05 -21.82
N PRO A 319 11.17 -6.25 -22.90
CA PRO A 319 11.18 -6.73 -24.29
C PRO A 319 12.34 -7.68 -24.64
N SER A 320 13.42 -7.63 -23.87
CA SER A 320 14.62 -8.47 -24.02
C SER A 320 14.58 -9.75 -23.18
N ASP A 321 13.48 -10.03 -22.46
CA ASP A 321 13.28 -11.36 -21.91
C ASP A 321 12.96 -12.33 -23.07
N PRO A 322 13.65 -13.48 -23.20
CA PRO A 322 13.43 -14.42 -24.31
C PRO A 322 12.01 -15.00 -24.38
N ARG A 323 11.14 -14.68 -23.42
CA ARG A 323 9.71 -15.03 -23.40
C ARG A 323 8.79 -13.88 -23.86
N ASN A 324 9.34 -12.75 -24.31
CA ASN A 324 8.60 -11.49 -24.31
C ASN A 324 8.96 -10.48 -25.41
N SER A 325 8.85 -10.86 -26.69
CA SER A 325 8.86 -9.88 -27.78
C SER A 325 7.66 -8.91 -27.61
N LEU A 326 7.91 -7.65 -27.23
CA LEU A 326 6.86 -6.70 -26.87
C LEU A 326 6.45 -5.81 -28.05
N ASP A 327 5.14 -5.76 -28.30
CA ASP A 327 4.46 -4.92 -29.29
C ASP A 327 3.79 -3.72 -28.59
N TRP A 328 4.02 -2.52 -29.13
CA TRP A 328 3.53 -1.24 -28.61
C TRP A 328 2.01 -1.07 -28.76
N ASP A 329 1.42 -1.68 -29.79
CA ASP A 329 -0.01 -1.61 -30.05
C ASP A 329 -0.83 -2.39 -29.01
N LEU A 330 -0.23 -3.45 -28.47
CA LEU A 330 -0.80 -4.25 -27.39
C LEU A 330 -0.85 -3.48 -26.06
N GLN A 331 0.10 -2.57 -25.81
CA GLN A 331 0.12 -1.75 -24.60
C GLN A 331 -1.01 -0.72 -24.62
N SER A 332 -1.30 -0.14 -25.80
CA SER A 332 -2.43 0.77 -26.02
C SER A 332 -3.78 0.05 -25.98
N GLN A 333 -3.85 -1.17 -26.52
CA GLN A 333 -5.04 -2.03 -26.40
C GLN A 333 -5.29 -2.47 -24.96
N LEU A 334 -4.26 -2.87 -24.21
CA LEU A 334 -4.40 -3.26 -22.80
C LEU A 334 -4.82 -2.06 -21.94
N TYR A 335 -4.36 -0.84 -22.26
CA TYR A 335 -4.83 0.37 -21.58
C TYR A 335 -6.35 0.60 -21.81
N LYS A 336 -6.83 0.39 -23.04
CA LYS A 336 -8.26 0.49 -23.40
C LYS A 336 -9.08 -0.67 -22.81
N GLU A 337 -8.56 -1.89 -22.82
CA GLU A 337 -9.20 -3.07 -22.23
C GLU A 337 -9.21 -3.03 -20.70
N ILE A 338 -8.20 -2.45 -20.04
CA ILE A 338 -8.22 -2.16 -18.60
C ILE A 338 -9.33 -1.15 -18.33
N GLN A 339 -9.41 -0.06 -19.10
CA GLN A 339 -10.52 0.90 -18.93
C GLN A 339 -11.91 0.28 -19.16
N GLN A 340 -12.05 -0.70 -20.06
CA GLN A 340 -13.32 -1.36 -20.38
C GLN A 340 -13.67 -2.56 -19.48
N ASN A 341 -12.68 -3.34 -18.99
CA ASN A 341 -12.85 -4.51 -18.11
C ASN A 341 -12.74 -4.18 -16.61
N ILE A 342 -12.69 -2.88 -16.31
CA ILE A 342 -13.08 -2.33 -15.03
C ILE A 342 -14.60 -2.60 -14.84
N MET A 343 -14.95 -3.81 -14.42
CA MET A 343 -16.19 -4.06 -13.72
C MET A 343 -15.87 -4.05 -12.22
N SER A 344 -16.44 -3.03 -11.55
CA SER A 344 -16.44 -2.66 -10.13
C SER A 344 -15.52 -1.53 -9.60
N TYR A 345 -14.89 -0.70 -10.46
CA TYR A 345 -14.36 0.61 -10.01
C TYR A 345 -15.37 1.76 -10.24
N PRO A 346 -16.04 1.96 -11.41
CA PRO A 346 -17.08 2.97 -11.61
C PRO A 346 -18.32 2.77 -10.73
N LYS A 347 -18.61 1.55 -10.28
CA LYS A 347 -19.65 1.28 -9.27
C LYS A 347 -19.21 1.69 -7.87
N TRP A 348 -17.93 1.52 -7.54
CA TRP A 348 -17.33 1.95 -6.27
C TRP A 348 -17.11 3.47 -6.25
N VAL A 349 -16.60 4.01 -7.34
CA VAL A 349 -16.47 5.44 -7.62
C VAL A 349 -17.83 6.09 -7.63
N LYS A 350 -18.88 5.59 -8.31
CA LYS A 350 -20.26 6.12 -8.13
C LYS A 350 -20.79 6.04 -6.69
N TYR A 351 -20.41 5.00 -5.93
CA TYR A 351 -20.77 4.87 -4.52
C TYR A 351 -20.01 5.87 -3.62
N LEU A 352 -18.78 6.23 -4.00
CA LEU A 352 -17.93 7.22 -3.32
C LEU A 352 -18.25 8.66 -3.75
N GLU A 353 -18.46 8.92 -5.05
CA GLU A 353 -18.84 10.18 -5.69
C GLU A 353 -20.27 10.61 -5.32
N GLY A 354 -21.15 9.66 -4.96
CA GLY A 354 -22.46 9.97 -4.40
C GLY A 354 -22.41 10.60 -2.99
N ASN A 355 -21.22 10.76 -2.40
CA ASN A 355 -20.99 11.35 -1.08
C ASN A 355 -19.63 12.11 -1.06
N PRO A 356 -19.61 13.40 -1.47
CA PRO A 356 -18.42 14.12 -1.94
C PRO A 356 -17.35 14.50 -0.90
N GLU A 357 -17.46 14.15 0.38
CA GLU A 357 -16.47 14.54 1.41
C GLU A 357 -15.25 13.60 1.53
N LEU A 358 -14.91 12.84 0.48
CA LEU A 358 -13.72 11.99 0.44
C LEU A 358 -12.64 12.46 -0.54
N ASP A 359 -12.66 13.73 -0.93
CA ASP A 359 -11.58 14.32 -1.73
C ASP A 359 -10.30 14.43 -0.88
N VAL A 360 -9.34 13.56 -1.16
CA VAL A 360 -7.97 13.67 -0.64
C VAL A 360 -7.31 14.75 -1.49
N GLY A 361 -7.52 16.01 -1.11
CA GLY A 361 -7.20 17.20 -1.90
C GLY A 361 -5.97 17.05 -2.80
N VAL A 362 -6.23 16.85 -4.09
CA VAL A 362 -5.26 17.06 -5.15
C VAL A 362 -5.53 18.44 -5.70
N ALA A 363 -4.66 19.39 -5.35
CA ALA A 363 -4.63 20.68 -6.00
C ALA A 363 -4.46 20.47 -7.51
N SER A 364 -5.47 20.87 -8.29
CA SER A 364 -5.39 20.96 -9.74
C SER A 364 -5.00 22.38 -10.12
N ASP A 365 -3.76 22.56 -10.54
CA ASP A 365 -3.35 23.69 -11.38
C ASP A 365 -3.50 23.25 -12.85
N ASP A 366 -4.37 23.96 -13.58
CA ASP A 366 -4.32 24.47 -14.98
C ASP A 366 -3.71 23.60 -16.13
N GLU A 367 -4.21 23.59 -17.37
CA GLU A 367 -4.96 24.57 -18.16
C GLU A 367 -5.47 23.93 -19.49
N HIS A 368 -6.46 24.59 -20.12
CA HIS A 368 -6.88 24.57 -21.55
C HIS A 368 -7.61 23.31 -22.12
N GLU A 369 -8.69 23.39 -22.93
CA GLU A 369 -9.24 24.42 -23.83
C GLU A 369 -10.66 23.97 -24.30
N GLY A 370 -11.58 24.90 -24.63
CA GLY A 370 -12.72 24.60 -25.52
C GLY A 370 -14.11 25.16 -25.17
N GLU A 371 -14.33 26.44 -25.52
CA GLU A 371 -15.56 27.19 -25.85
C GLU A 371 -16.93 26.46 -25.96
N THR A 372 -17.98 27.02 -25.36
CA THR A 372 -19.01 27.88 -26.03
C THR A 372 -20.28 28.07 -25.16
N ASP A 373 -20.71 29.34 -25.07
CA ASP A 373 -22.10 29.85 -25.00
C ASP A 373 -23.04 29.39 -23.86
N THR A 374 -23.74 30.24 -23.09
CA THR A 374 -24.38 31.53 -23.38
C THR A 374 -24.74 32.26 -22.05
N GLU A 375 -24.86 33.58 -22.17
CA GLU A 375 -25.23 34.61 -21.19
C GLU A 375 -26.51 34.33 -20.37
N THR A 376 -26.63 34.92 -19.16
CA THR A 376 -27.67 35.93 -18.82
C THR A 376 -27.44 36.53 -17.41
N LEU A 377 -27.05 37.82 -17.36
CA LEU A 377 -27.43 38.95 -16.47
C LEU A 377 -27.51 38.74 -14.92
N VAL A 378 -27.07 39.62 -14.00
CA VAL A 378 -27.26 41.08 -13.86
C VAL A 378 -26.23 41.64 -12.84
N LYS A 379 -25.84 42.91 -13.08
CA LYS A 379 -25.00 43.87 -12.33
C LYS A 379 -25.32 44.07 -10.84
N LEU A 380 -24.34 44.54 -10.05
CA LEU A 380 -24.33 45.88 -9.42
C LEU A 380 -22.99 46.16 -8.69
N GLU A 381 -22.56 47.41 -8.83
CA GLU A 381 -21.35 48.07 -8.31
C GLU A 381 -21.40 48.29 -6.78
N ASP A 382 -20.24 48.39 -6.11
CA ASP A 382 -19.79 49.59 -5.37
C ASP A 382 -18.43 49.39 -4.65
N ASP A 383 -17.67 50.47 -4.61
CA ASP A 383 -16.24 50.63 -4.31
C ASP A 383 -15.79 50.57 -2.81
N ILE A 384 -14.57 50.01 -2.56
CA ILE A 384 -13.34 50.50 -1.86
C ILE A 384 -13.49 51.44 -0.61
N PRO A 385 -12.66 51.45 0.50
CA PRO A 385 -11.25 51.00 0.68
C PRO A 385 -10.88 50.25 1.99
N ILE A 386 -9.69 49.64 1.99
CA ILE A 386 -8.95 49.19 3.17
C ILE A 386 -8.05 50.33 3.67
N LYS A 387 -8.19 50.73 4.93
CA LYS A 387 -7.25 51.58 5.66
C LYS A 387 -6.08 50.73 6.16
N VAL A 388 -4.86 51.18 5.86
CA VAL A 388 -3.62 50.80 6.56
C VAL A 388 -3.31 51.96 7.50
N GLU A 389 -3.14 51.69 8.80
CA GLU A 389 -2.51 52.62 9.74
C GLU A 389 -1.39 51.89 10.50
N ASP A 390 -0.20 52.44 10.28
CA ASP A 390 1.14 52.43 10.90
C ASP A 390 1.86 51.14 11.33
#